data_AF-A0A7S4H834-F1
#
_entry.id   AF-A0A7S4H834-F1
#
_cell.length_a   1.000
_cell.length_b   1.000
_cell.length_c   1.000
_cell.angle_alpha   90.00
_cell.angle_beta   90.00
_cell.angle_gamma   90.00
#
_symmetry.space_group_name_H-M   'P 1'
#
loop_
_entity.id
_entity.type
_entity.pdbx_description
1 polymer ?
#
loop_
_entity_poly.entity_id
_entity_poly.type
_entity_poly.pdbx_seq_one_letter_code
_entity_poly.pdbx_strand_id
1 'polypeptide(L)'
;SLKMIANAPEEAKMMVRRRMAKDNNCLFHSVGYLAEGRQGSICSELRAAVAEHVAHDPAIDEVLLGTNVQEYCQWIKNEMNWGGETEIYILAKKYNLEIIVVMMAEKSTVLTYGGENRAGRIYILYTGQHYDALVGVKEEDDLPEAETRIFPAGEEKFDELAIKAGDFCYQEELKRKSVQLKKMLKCLGCNAILRDTEEFQKHCNEVEHDDDFMYECDEVEVECQSANEDEMTEKYHIFYNTDSDPLSNYFLCELNVDGQTYKSVEHYIQCVRYAPHVGLVNTIQNAKDAFEVLDIVAQTECGEVSGWDNMKQSVTMKGMRAKFMQNDQAREALLKSGKKDILLVGGGTWNGVQVEGEEIIGRNVVGRALKDLREEVEKR
;
A
#
# COMPACT_ATOMS: atom_id res chain seq x y z
N SER A 1 -8.61 -33.26 15.89
CA SER A 1 -9.38 -33.22 17.15
C SER A 1 -9.50 -31.77 17.60
N LEU A 2 -10.70 -31.21 17.47
CA LEU A 2 -11.05 -29.79 17.73
C LEU A 2 -11.36 -29.53 19.22
N LYS A 3 -10.36 -29.64 20.08
CA LYS A 3 -10.48 -29.24 21.50
C LYS A 3 -9.24 -28.45 21.90
N MET A 4 -9.26 -27.13 21.69
CA MET A 4 -8.55 -26.08 22.45
C MET A 4 -8.84 -24.69 21.84
N ILE A 5 -10.11 -24.31 21.69
CA ILE A 5 -10.51 -22.89 21.55
C ILE A 5 -11.32 -22.53 22.79
N ALA A 6 -10.69 -22.68 23.95
CA ALA A 6 -11.29 -22.41 25.25
C ALA A 6 -10.24 -21.72 26.12
N ASN A 7 -9.94 -20.49 25.74
CA ASN A 7 -9.61 -19.35 26.59
C ASN A 7 -9.60 -18.16 25.64
N ALA A 8 -10.63 -17.31 25.71
CA ALA A 8 -10.54 -15.99 25.10
C ALA A 8 -9.30 -15.28 25.67
N PRO A 9 -8.60 -14.43 24.91
CA PRO A 9 -7.46 -13.70 25.42
C PRO A 9 -7.94 -12.55 26.30
N GLU A 10 -8.49 -12.87 27.47
CA GLU A 10 -8.73 -11.90 28.56
C GLU A 10 -7.42 -11.30 29.08
N GLU A 11 -6.28 -11.85 28.66
CA GLU A 11 -4.96 -11.54 29.19
C GLU A 11 -4.11 -10.62 28.30
N ALA A 12 -4.43 -10.46 27.01
CA ALA A 12 -3.66 -9.58 26.13
C ALA A 12 -3.95 -8.11 26.47
N LYS A 13 -2.99 -7.42 27.09
CA LYS A 13 -3.11 -6.00 27.47
C LYS A 13 -2.73 -5.06 26.32
N MET A 14 -1.87 -5.52 25.43
CA MET A 14 -1.37 -4.75 24.30
C MET A 14 -1.04 -5.67 23.12
N MET A 15 -0.87 -5.09 21.94
CA MET A 15 -0.32 -5.78 20.78
C MET A 15 1.08 -5.25 20.45
N VAL A 16 1.97 -6.15 20.08
CA VAL A 16 3.37 -5.85 19.74
C VAL A 16 3.71 -6.36 18.35
N ARG A 17 4.58 -5.62 17.65
CA ARG A 17 5.07 -5.95 16.31
C ARG A 17 6.15 -7.02 16.38
N ARG A 18 5.92 -8.16 15.72
CA ARG A 18 6.96 -9.15 15.43
C ARG A 18 7.42 -8.97 14.00
N ARG A 19 8.66 -8.54 13.84
CA ARG A 19 9.25 -8.25 12.53
C ARG A 19 9.49 -9.54 11.76
N MET A 20 8.92 -9.63 10.56
CA MET A 20 9.16 -10.74 9.65
C MET A 20 10.44 -10.52 8.84
N ALA A 21 10.93 -11.60 8.23
CA ALA A 21 12.08 -11.51 7.34
C ALA A 21 11.80 -10.52 6.21
N LYS A 22 12.73 -9.60 5.96
CA LYS A 22 12.67 -8.60 4.87
C LYS A 22 12.96 -9.25 3.50
N ASP A 23 12.11 -10.19 3.13
CA ASP A 23 12.08 -10.83 1.84
C ASP A 23 10.70 -10.63 1.19
N ASN A 24 10.56 -11.13 -0.03
CA ASN A 24 9.35 -11.05 -0.85
C ASN A 24 8.23 -11.97 -0.31
N ASN A 25 8.43 -12.63 0.85
CA ASN A 25 7.51 -13.56 1.49
C ASN A 25 6.91 -13.01 2.80
N CYS A 26 7.18 -11.77 3.18
CA CYS A 26 6.76 -11.18 4.46
C CYS A 26 5.27 -11.37 4.80
N LEU A 27 4.36 -11.29 3.81
CA LEU A 27 2.94 -11.61 4.00
C LEU A 27 2.74 -13.04 4.48
N PHE A 28 3.35 -14.01 3.77
CA PHE A 28 3.20 -15.43 4.06
C PHE A 28 3.89 -15.81 5.37
N HIS A 29 5.03 -15.18 5.70
CA HIS A 29 5.64 -15.31 7.03
C HIS A 29 4.69 -14.82 8.12
N SER A 30 4.09 -13.63 7.94
CA SER A 30 3.17 -13.05 8.93
C SER A 30 1.95 -13.94 9.18
N VAL A 31 1.27 -14.36 8.10
CA VAL A 31 0.08 -15.21 8.20
C VAL A 31 0.43 -16.60 8.73
N GLY A 32 1.50 -17.23 8.24
CA GLY A 32 1.94 -18.54 8.71
C GLY A 32 2.36 -18.53 10.19
N TYR A 33 3.01 -17.46 10.64
CA TYR A 33 3.36 -17.28 12.04
C TYR A 33 2.11 -17.14 12.91
N LEU A 34 1.15 -16.31 12.52
CA LEU A 34 -0.07 -16.06 13.30
C LEU A 34 -0.99 -17.28 13.34
N ALA A 35 -1.26 -17.89 12.18
CA ALA A 35 -2.21 -18.99 12.06
C ALA A 35 -1.65 -20.34 12.53
N GLU A 36 -0.37 -20.63 12.27
CA GLU A 36 0.22 -21.95 12.55
C GLU A 36 1.38 -21.92 13.54
N GLY A 37 1.93 -20.74 13.86
CA GLY A 37 3.14 -20.63 14.67
C GLY A 37 4.40 -21.12 13.98
N ARG A 38 4.41 -21.15 12.65
CA ARG A 38 5.52 -21.64 11.82
C ARG A 38 6.18 -20.46 11.11
N GLN A 39 7.50 -20.55 10.92
CA GLN A 39 8.28 -19.64 10.09
C GLN A 39 9.12 -20.44 9.08
N GLY A 40 9.54 -19.82 7.97
CA GLY A 40 10.37 -20.45 6.96
C GLY A 40 9.57 -21.24 5.92
N SER A 41 9.55 -22.57 5.99
CA SER A 41 9.00 -23.45 4.92
C SER A 41 7.50 -23.25 4.64
N ILE A 42 6.78 -22.57 5.53
CA ILE A 42 5.36 -22.29 5.42
C ILE A 42 5.05 -21.38 4.21
N CYS A 43 5.99 -20.54 3.77
CA CYS A 43 5.74 -19.60 2.67
C CYS A 43 5.43 -20.30 1.35
N SER A 44 6.23 -21.30 0.97
CA SER A 44 6.02 -22.06 -0.27
C SER A 44 4.72 -22.89 -0.20
N GLU A 45 4.39 -23.44 0.97
CA GLU A 45 3.12 -24.14 1.22
C GLU A 45 1.92 -23.21 1.05
N LEU A 46 2.00 -21.99 1.60
CA LEU A 46 0.92 -21.00 1.49
C LEU A 46 0.74 -20.49 0.07
N ARG A 47 1.83 -20.21 -0.65
CA ARG A 47 1.78 -19.83 -2.08
C ARG A 47 1.15 -20.93 -2.93
N ALA A 48 1.52 -22.19 -2.66
CA ALA A 48 0.92 -23.33 -3.35
C ALA A 48 -0.59 -23.44 -3.06
N ALA A 49 -1.00 -23.24 -1.81
CA ALA A 49 -2.41 -23.23 -1.44
C ALA A 49 -3.19 -22.07 -2.05
N VAL A 50 -2.57 -20.88 -2.18
CA VAL A 50 -3.17 -19.75 -2.90
C VAL A 50 -3.40 -20.12 -4.36
N ALA A 51 -2.36 -20.57 -5.06
CA ALA A 51 -2.48 -20.96 -6.47
C ALA A 51 -3.51 -22.09 -6.68
N GLU A 52 -3.58 -23.06 -5.77
CA GLU A 52 -4.59 -24.12 -5.82
C GLU A 52 -6.00 -23.55 -5.66
N HIS A 53 -6.21 -22.61 -4.74
CA HIS A 53 -7.51 -21.98 -4.55
C HIS A 53 -7.93 -21.15 -5.78
N VAL A 54 -7.01 -20.33 -6.32
CA VAL A 54 -7.23 -19.55 -7.55
C VAL A 54 -7.63 -20.47 -8.72
N ALA A 55 -6.99 -21.63 -8.85
CA ALA A 55 -7.28 -22.56 -9.96
C ALA A 55 -8.67 -23.23 -9.88
N HIS A 56 -9.33 -23.22 -8.71
CA HIS A 56 -10.57 -23.93 -8.47
C HIS A 56 -11.75 -23.05 -8.06
N ASP A 57 -11.50 -21.81 -7.60
CA ASP A 57 -12.55 -20.86 -7.25
C ASP A 57 -12.92 -20.02 -8.49
N PRO A 58 -14.06 -20.27 -9.15
CA PRO A 58 -14.46 -19.53 -10.35
C PRO A 58 -14.75 -18.05 -10.07
N ALA A 59 -14.89 -17.64 -8.80
CA ALA A 59 -15.05 -16.23 -8.42
C ALA A 59 -13.71 -15.46 -8.45
N ILE A 60 -12.58 -16.15 -8.59
CA ILE A 60 -11.24 -15.55 -8.70
C ILE A 60 -10.82 -15.65 -10.17
N ASP A 61 -11.22 -14.65 -10.93
CA ASP A 61 -11.07 -14.61 -12.38
C ASP A 61 -9.92 -13.70 -12.83
N GLU A 62 -9.66 -13.67 -14.14
CA GLU A 62 -8.52 -12.92 -14.71
C GLU A 62 -8.60 -11.41 -14.45
N VAL A 63 -9.80 -10.93 -14.18
CA VAL A 63 -10.11 -9.55 -13.77
C VAL A 63 -9.54 -9.25 -12.40
N LEU A 64 -9.89 -10.08 -11.42
CA LEU A 64 -9.42 -9.90 -10.04
C LEU A 64 -7.90 -10.06 -9.97
N LEU A 65 -7.36 -10.98 -10.78
CA LEU A 65 -5.94 -11.30 -10.81
C LEU A 65 -5.10 -10.32 -11.66
N GLY A 66 -5.73 -9.59 -12.59
CA GLY A 66 -5.07 -8.74 -13.58
C GLY A 66 -4.27 -9.52 -14.65
N THR A 67 -4.39 -10.85 -14.68
CA THR A 67 -3.77 -11.77 -15.63
C THR A 67 -4.54 -13.09 -15.67
N ASN A 68 -4.25 -13.97 -16.64
CA ASN A 68 -4.93 -15.26 -16.72
C ASN A 68 -4.60 -16.17 -15.53
N VAL A 69 -5.56 -17.04 -15.18
CA VAL A 69 -5.47 -17.92 -14.00
C VAL A 69 -4.20 -18.77 -13.99
N GLN A 70 -3.81 -19.34 -15.14
CA GLN A 70 -2.64 -20.21 -15.22
C GLN A 70 -1.34 -19.43 -14.98
N GLU A 71 -1.22 -18.24 -15.56
CA GLU A 71 -0.08 -17.34 -15.38
C GLU A 71 -0.01 -16.84 -13.94
N TYR A 72 -1.14 -16.45 -13.33
CA TYR A 72 -1.18 -16.07 -11.93
C TYR A 72 -0.71 -17.20 -11.01
N CYS A 73 -1.22 -18.41 -11.23
CA CYS A 73 -0.84 -19.60 -10.45
C CYS A 73 0.66 -19.91 -10.53
N GLN A 74 1.30 -19.65 -11.67
CA GLN A 74 2.75 -19.76 -11.82
C GLN A 74 3.47 -18.60 -11.14
N TRP A 75 2.96 -17.39 -11.31
CA TRP A 75 3.51 -16.16 -10.75
C TRP A 75 3.53 -16.22 -9.21
N ILE A 76 2.41 -16.53 -8.55
CA ILE A 76 2.33 -16.50 -7.09
C ILE A 76 3.17 -17.58 -6.41
N LYS A 77 3.45 -18.69 -7.11
CA LYS A 77 4.35 -19.76 -6.64
C LYS A 77 5.82 -19.36 -6.61
N ASN A 78 6.22 -18.32 -7.35
CA ASN A 78 7.58 -17.80 -7.30
C ASN A 78 7.77 -16.96 -6.03
N GLU A 79 8.73 -17.35 -5.18
CA GLU A 79 9.00 -16.70 -3.90
C GLU A 79 9.51 -15.26 -4.03
N MET A 80 9.97 -14.85 -5.21
CA MET A 80 10.34 -13.47 -5.51
C MET A 80 9.13 -12.55 -5.75
N ASN A 81 7.93 -13.10 -5.90
CA ASN A 81 6.73 -12.28 -6.13
C ASN A 81 6.03 -11.97 -4.83
N TRP A 82 5.59 -10.74 -4.66
CA TRP A 82 4.98 -10.29 -3.42
C TRP A 82 3.52 -10.74 -3.37
N GLY A 83 3.06 -11.17 -2.20
CA GLY A 83 1.64 -11.35 -1.98
C GLY A 83 0.96 -10.04 -1.58
N GLY A 84 -0.34 -9.94 -1.82
CA GLY A 84 -1.13 -8.76 -1.49
C GLY A 84 -2.56 -9.10 -1.08
N GLU A 85 -3.49 -8.23 -1.47
CA GLU A 85 -4.90 -8.31 -1.09
C GLU A 85 -5.57 -9.63 -1.52
N THR A 86 -5.32 -10.09 -2.74
CA THR A 86 -5.82 -11.37 -3.25
C THR A 86 -5.37 -12.54 -2.37
N GLU A 87 -4.08 -12.61 -2.03
CA GLU A 87 -3.55 -13.64 -1.14
C GLU A 87 -4.18 -13.55 0.25
N ILE A 88 -4.33 -12.36 0.81
CA ILE A 88 -4.94 -12.15 2.13
C ILE A 88 -6.37 -12.70 2.16
N TYR A 89 -7.18 -12.34 1.16
CA TYR A 89 -8.55 -12.84 1.03
C TYR A 89 -8.61 -14.37 0.96
N ILE A 90 -7.74 -14.98 0.15
CA ILE A 90 -7.69 -16.44 -0.02
C ILE A 90 -7.22 -17.13 1.27
N LEU A 91 -6.20 -16.58 1.94
CA LEU A 91 -5.67 -17.13 3.18
C LEU A 91 -6.68 -17.01 4.33
N ALA A 92 -7.46 -15.93 4.38
CA ALA A 92 -8.58 -15.77 5.32
C ALA A 92 -9.60 -16.92 5.15
N LYS A 93 -9.98 -17.24 3.91
CA LYS A 93 -10.83 -18.41 3.59
C LYS A 93 -10.17 -19.73 4.00
N LYS A 94 -8.90 -19.95 3.63
CA LYS A 94 -8.15 -21.20 3.90
C LYS A 94 -8.12 -21.52 5.38
N TYR A 95 -7.82 -20.53 6.22
CA TYR A 95 -7.70 -20.72 7.67
C TYR A 95 -9.03 -20.60 8.42
N ASN A 96 -10.10 -20.19 7.74
CA ASN A 96 -11.37 -19.83 8.36
C ASN A 96 -11.20 -18.79 9.48
N LEU A 97 -10.37 -17.77 9.22
CA LEU A 97 -10.07 -16.65 10.12
C LEU A 97 -10.35 -15.33 9.40
N GLU A 98 -10.70 -14.29 10.14
CA GLU A 98 -10.57 -12.93 9.63
C GLU A 98 -9.09 -12.53 9.64
N ILE A 99 -8.62 -11.85 8.60
CA ILE A 99 -7.30 -11.23 8.59
C ILE A 99 -7.50 -9.72 8.62
N ILE A 100 -7.05 -9.11 9.71
CA ILE A 100 -7.13 -7.67 9.92
C ILE A 100 -5.80 -7.05 9.53
N VAL A 101 -5.81 -6.20 8.52
CA VAL A 101 -4.64 -5.45 8.06
C VAL A 101 -4.65 -4.09 8.74
N VAL A 102 -3.71 -3.87 9.65
CA VAL A 102 -3.46 -2.55 10.26
C VAL A 102 -2.60 -1.74 9.31
N MET A 103 -3.16 -0.69 8.74
CA MET A 103 -2.46 0.25 7.87
C MET A 103 -1.67 1.22 8.73
N MET A 104 -0.34 1.14 8.71
CA MET A 104 0.53 2.02 9.50
C MET A 104 0.51 3.45 8.94
N ALA A 105 0.06 4.41 9.76
CA ALA A 105 -0.03 5.82 9.40
C ALA A 105 0.02 6.70 10.67
N GLU A 106 -0.04 8.03 10.54
CA GLU A 106 -0.15 8.95 11.69
C GLU A 106 -1.34 8.61 12.59
N LYS A 107 -2.44 8.19 11.94
CA LYS A 107 -3.57 7.54 12.58
C LYS A 107 -3.88 6.25 11.82
N SER A 108 -3.48 5.13 12.39
CA SER A 108 -3.68 3.82 11.81
C SER A 108 -5.15 3.46 11.66
N THR A 109 -5.45 2.77 10.57
CA THR A 109 -6.77 2.22 10.27
C THR A 109 -6.66 0.73 10.03
N VAL A 110 -7.79 0.04 10.00
CA VAL A 110 -7.85 -1.41 9.77
C VAL A 110 -8.69 -1.74 8.55
N LEU A 111 -8.27 -2.76 7.81
CA LEU A 111 -9.04 -3.41 6.75
C LEU A 111 -9.29 -4.86 7.14
N THR A 112 -10.54 -5.33 6.98
CA THR A 112 -10.96 -6.66 7.43
C THR A 112 -11.22 -7.56 6.23
N TYR A 113 -10.51 -8.69 6.18
CA TYR A 113 -10.69 -9.73 5.16
C TYR A 113 -11.27 -11.00 5.79
N GLY A 114 -12.12 -11.70 5.04
CA GLY A 114 -12.71 -12.99 5.45
C GLY A 114 -14.24 -12.97 5.54
N GLY A 115 -14.88 -11.82 5.76
CA GLY A 115 -16.34 -11.74 5.89
C GLY A 115 -16.87 -12.35 7.21
N GLU A 116 -18.20 -12.46 7.35
CA GLU A 116 -18.85 -12.86 8.60
C GLU A 116 -18.64 -14.35 8.98
N ASN A 117 -18.85 -14.68 10.28
CA ASN A 117 -18.88 -16.04 10.83
C ASN A 117 -17.54 -16.83 10.79
N ARG A 118 -16.41 -16.17 11.02
CA ARG A 118 -15.09 -16.83 11.12
C ARG A 118 -14.78 -17.34 12.53
N ALA A 119 -13.86 -18.32 12.61
CA ALA A 119 -13.49 -18.96 13.88
C ALA A 119 -12.68 -18.07 14.83
N GLY A 120 -12.14 -16.97 14.31
CA GLY A 120 -11.33 -15.99 15.02
C GLY A 120 -10.74 -15.00 14.02
N ARG A 121 -9.84 -14.14 14.49
CA ARG A 121 -9.16 -13.13 13.69
C ARG A 121 -7.68 -13.03 14.03
N ILE A 122 -6.85 -12.65 13.05
CA ILE A 122 -5.42 -12.38 13.21
C ILE A 122 -5.11 -10.97 12.72
N TYR A 123 -4.03 -10.37 13.23
CA TYR A 123 -3.65 -8.99 12.91
C TYR A 123 -2.29 -8.95 12.23
N ILE A 124 -2.23 -8.35 11.04
CA ILE A 124 -0.98 -8.06 10.34
C ILE A 124 -0.81 -6.56 10.19
N LEU A 125 0.40 -6.05 10.44
CA LEU A 125 0.76 -4.65 10.27
C LEU A 125 1.32 -4.45 8.86
N TYR A 126 0.71 -3.57 8.08
CA TYR A 126 1.24 -3.13 6.80
C TYR A 126 1.94 -1.78 6.95
N THR A 127 3.23 -1.76 6.67
CA THR A 127 4.10 -0.57 6.83
C THR A 127 4.18 0.32 5.59
N GLY A 128 3.41 0.00 4.53
CA GLY A 128 3.51 0.63 3.21
C GLY A 128 4.33 -0.18 2.20
N GLN A 129 5.24 -1.05 2.66
CA GLN A 129 6.10 -1.89 1.81
C GLN A 129 6.44 -3.27 2.43
N HIS A 130 5.89 -3.58 3.61
CA HIS A 130 6.22 -4.79 4.34
C HIS A 130 5.09 -5.17 5.28
N TYR A 131 4.86 -6.48 5.44
CA TYR A 131 3.92 -7.05 6.40
C TYR A 131 4.67 -7.64 7.59
N ASP A 132 4.18 -7.30 8.78
CA ASP A 132 4.63 -7.89 10.04
C ASP A 132 3.45 -8.47 10.81
N ALA A 133 3.74 -9.40 11.74
CA ALA A 133 2.71 -9.95 12.61
C ALA A 133 2.47 -9.02 13.82
N LEU A 134 1.21 -8.84 14.20
CA LEU A 134 0.83 -8.25 15.49
C LEU A 134 0.32 -9.35 16.41
N VAL A 135 0.95 -9.46 17.58
CA VAL A 135 0.62 -10.47 18.59
C VAL A 135 0.23 -9.81 19.90
N GLY A 136 -0.70 -10.42 20.62
CA GLY A 136 -1.15 -9.97 21.92
C GLY A 136 -0.22 -10.46 23.02
N VAL A 137 0.16 -9.56 23.92
CA VAL A 137 1.04 -9.85 25.06
C VAL A 137 0.49 -9.20 26.34
N LYS A 138 0.87 -9.75 27.50
CA LYS A 138 0.63 -9.13 28.81
C LYS A 138 1.65 -8.04 29.07
N GLU A 139 2.92 -8.36 28.81
CA GLU A 139 4.08 -7.50 29.00
C GLU A 139 4.93 -7.52 27.72
N GLU A 140 5.66 -6.44 27.42
CA GLU A 140 6.36 -6.26 26.14
C GLU A 140 7.37 -7.38 25.82
N ASP A 141 8.04 -7.88 26.87
CA ASP A 141 9.09 -8.90 26.81
C ASP A 141 8.57 -10.35 26.94
N ASP A 142 7.25 -10.57 26.78
CA ASP A 142 6.68 -11.91 26.82
C ASP A 142 7.32 -12.83 25.76
N LEU A 143 7.62 -14.06 26.16
CA LEU A 143 8.19 -15.08 25.28
C LEU A 143 7.21 -15.45 24.14
N PRO A 144 7.70 -15.84 22.95
CA PRO A 144 6.84 -16.21 21.82
C PRO A 144 5.76 -17.25 22.12
N GLU A 145 6.01 -18.17 23.05
CA GLU A 145 5.07 -19.21 23.46
C GLU A 145 3.91 -18.68 24.33
N ALA A 146 4.06 -17.50 24.91
CA ALA A 146 3.03 -16.82 25.71
C ALA A 146 2.18 -15.84 24.88
N GLU A 147 2.52 -15.64 23.60
CA GLU A 147 1.83 -14.71 22.71
C GLU A 147 0.45 -15.22 22.30
N THR A 148 -0.52 -14.31 22.33
CA THR A 148 -1.83 -14.52 21.69
C THR A 148 -1.73 -14.15 20.22
N ARG A 149 -1.92 -15.12 19.32
CA ARG A 149 -1.86 -14.89 17.87
C ARG A 149 -3.23 -14.85 17.19
N ILE A 150 -4.20 -15.57 17.74
CA ILE A 150 -5.57 -15.65 17.22
C ILE A 150 -6.52 -15.08 18.28
N PHE A 151 -7.35 -14.13 17.86
CA PHE A 151 -8.30 -13.41 18.70
C PHE A 151 -9.74 -13.80 18.35
N PRO A 152 -10.70 -13.59 19.25
CA PRO A 152 -12.13 -13.75 18.94
C PRO A 152 -12.58 -12.83 17.81
N ALA A 153 -13.42 -13.34 16.91
CA ALA A 153 -14.05 -12.54 15.86
C ALA A 153 -15.15 -11.61 16.45
N GLY A 154 -15.30 -10.42 15.88
CA GLY A 154 -16.31 -9.42 16.22
C GLY A 154 -16.00 -8.52 17.42
N GLU A 155 -14.82 -8.62 18.04
CA GLU A 155 -14.47 -7.85 19.23
C GLU A 155 -13.64 -6.58 18.91
N GLU A 156 -14.32 -5.43 18.83
CA GLU A 156 -13.72 -4.11 18.52
C GLU A 156 -12.54 -3.72 19.41
N LYS A 157 -12.54 -4.19 20.68
CA LYS A 157 -11.46 -3.88 21.64
C LYS A 157 -10.08 -4.31 21.15
N PHE A 158 -9.99 -5.39 20.36
CA PHE A 158 -8.71 -5.86 19.83
C PHE A 158 -8.29 -5.05 18.60
N ASP A 159 -9.24 -4.52 17.83
CA ASP A 159 -8.96 -3.60 16.74
C ASP A 159 -8.37 -2.29 17.29
N GLU A 160 -8.87 -1.79 18.42
CA GLU A 160 -8.30 -0.62 19.11
C GLU A 160 -6.85 -0.86 19.59
N LEU A 161 -6.54 -2.05 20.12
CA LEU A 161 -5.18 -2.41 20.51
C LEU A 161 -4.25 -2.48 19.29
N ALA A 162 -4.75 -3.03 18.19
CA ALA A 162 -4.01 -3.15 16.93
C ALA A 162 -3.71 -1.77 16.33
N ILE A 163 -4.69 -0.86 16.33
CA ILE A 163 -4.51 0.53 15.89
C ILE A 163 -3.47 1.25 16.74
N LYS A 164 -3.55 1.16 18.08
CA LYS A 164 -2.54 1.75 18.98
C LYS A 164 -1.13 1.22 18.72
N ALA A 165 -1.01 -0.07 18.42
CA ALA A 165 0.28 -0.67 18.06
C ALA A 165 0.79 -0.13 16.71
N GLY A 166 -0.11 0.07 15.73
CA GLY A 166 0.19 0.70 14.45
C GLY A 166 0.67 2.15 14.60
N ASP A 167 -0.06 2.97 15.37
CA ASP A 167 0.30 4.36 15.69
C ASP A 167 1.68 4.44 16.35
N PHE A 168 1.92 3.59 17.35
CA PHE A 168 3.21 3.52 18.03
C PHE A 168 4.35 3.17 17.06
N CYS A 169 4.13 2.16 16.20
CA CYS A 169 5.12 1.79 15.18
C CYS A 169 5.41 2.94 14.21
N TYR A 170 4.39 3.69 13.79
CA TYR A 170 4.57 4.85 12.93
C TYR A 170 5.43 5.93 13.61
N GLN A 171 5.14 6.26 14.87
CA GLN A 171 5.90 7.25 15.64
C GLN A 171 7.37 6.82 15.84
N GLU A 172 7.62 5.54 16.10
CA GLU A 172 8.99 5.02 16.20
C GLU A 172 9.74 5.07 14.86
N GLU A 173 9.08 4.78 13.74
CA GLU A 173 9.71 4.94 12.43
C GLU A 173 9.93 6.43 12.08
N LEU A 174 9.07 7.36 12.51
CA LEU A 174 9.34 8.81 12.38
C LEU A 174 10.56 9.25 13.18
N LYS A 175 10.70 8.79 14.42
CA LYS A 175 11.91 9.05 15.24
C LYS A 175 13.17 8.47 14.60
N ARG A 176 13.09 7.26 14.04
CA ARG A 176 14.21 6.64 13.33
C ARG A 176 14.56 7.38 12.04
N LYS A 177 13.55 7.78 11.26
CA LYS A 177 13.75 8.53 10.02
C LYS A 177 14.35 9.90 10.31
N SER A 178 13.90 10.60 11.36
CA SER A 178 14.40 11.93 11.75
C SER A 178 15.84 11.94 12.29
N VAL A 179 16.43 10.78 12.57
CA VAL A 179 17.82 10.63 13.01
C VAL A 179 18.62 9.89 11.93
N GLN A 180 19.31 10.64 11.05
CA GLN A 180 20.26 10.05 10.09
C GLN A 180 21.69 10.40 10.52
N LEU A 181 22.47 9.38 10.87
CA LEU A 181 23.91 9.53 11.10
C LEU A 181 24.60 9.67 9.75
N LYS A 182 25.19 10.83 9.48
CA LYS A 182 26.02 11.06 8.29
C LYS A 182 27.49 11.13 8.68
N LYS A 183 28.33 10.48 7.88
CA LYS A 183 29.78 10.65 7.91
C LYS A 183 30.12 11.99 7.28
N MET A 184 30.71 12.87 8.07
CA MET A 184 31.08 14.24 7.72
C MET A 184 32.56 14.44 8.05
N LEU A 185 33.20 15.43 7.44
CA LEU A 185 34.59 15.77 7.74
C LEU A 185 34.62 16.90 8.76
N LYS A 186 35.29 16.66 9.89
CA LYS A 186 35.59 17.68 10.89
C LYS A 186 36.97 18.25 10.60
N CYS A 187 37.04 19.54 10.30
CA CYS A 187 38.30 20.26 10.18
C CYS A 187 39.03 20.30 11.53
N LEU A 188 40.28 19.83 11.58
CA LEU A 188 41.03 19.82 12.85
C LEU A 188 41.61 21.20 13.22
N GLY A 189 41.68 22.14 12.28
CA GLY A 189 42.13 23.50 12.53
C GLY A 189 41.09 24.38 13.22
N CYS A 190 39.81 24.23 12.89
CA CYS A 190 38.74 25.10 13.44
C CYS A 190 37.47 24.36 13.91
N ASN A 191 37.45 23.02 13.87
CA ASN A 191 36.31 22.17 14.24
C ASN A 191 35.04 22.32 13.37
N ALA A 192 35.12 22.96 12.20
CA ALA A 192 33.98 23.02 11.27
C ALA A 192 33.59 21.62 10.77
N ILE A 193 32.29 21.35 10.65
CA ILE A 193 31.73 20.10 10.12
C ILE A 193 31.32 20.33 8.67
N LEU A 194 31.90 19.56 7.76
CA LEU A 194 31.77 19.75 6.32
C LEU A 194 31.31 18.45 5.66
N ARG A 195 30.51 18.57 4.61
CA ARG A 195 29.79 17.42 4.05
C ARG A 195 30.71 16.43 3.36
N ASP A 196 31.75 16.93 2.71
CA ASP A 196 32.66 16.14 1.90
C ASP A 196 34.03 16.81 1.75
N THR A 197 34.93 16.15 1.03
CA THR A 197 36.29 16.62 0.76
C THR A 197 36.32 17.90 -0.08
N GLU A 198 35.32 18.15 -0.95
CA GLU A 198 35.26 19.35 -1.78
C GLU A 198 34.94 20.58 -0.93
N GLU A 199 33.94 20.48 -0.05
CA GLU A 199 33.64 21.50 0.94
C GLU A 199 34.80 21.73 1.90
N PHE A 200 35.50 20.67 2.31
CA PHE A 200 36.70 20.78 3.15
C PHE A 200 37.82 21.55 2.45
N GLN A 201 38.11 21.24 1.19
CA GLN A 201 39.11 21.98 0.41
C GLN A 201 38.73 23.45 0.23
N LYS A 202 37.46 23.72 -0.09
CA LYS A 202 36.96 25.08 -0.23
C LYS A 202 37.06 25.85 1.08
N HIS A 203 36.63 25.24 2.19
CA HIS A 203 36.76 25.79 3.53
C HIS A 203 38.21 26.16 3.87
N CYS A 204 39.17 25.28 3.58
CA CYS A 204 40.59 25.55 3.83
C CYS A 204 41.17 26.69 2.99
N ASN A 205 40.52 27.07 1.88
CA ASN A 205 40.93 28.22 1.07
C ASN A 205 40.26 29.52 1.52
N GLU A 206 39.11 29.45 2.19
CA GLU A 206 38.28 30.60 2.55
C GLU A 206 38.42 31.01 4.04
N VAL A 207 38.84 30.08 4.90
CA VAL A 207 39.00 30.30 6.35
C VAL A 207 40.48 30.31 6.69
N GLU A 208 40.94 31.33 7.43
CA GLU A 208 42.29 31.35 7.99
C GLU A 208 42.38 30.39 9.19
N HIS A 209 43.37 29.49 9.13
CA HIS A 209 43.75 28.58 10.21
C HIS A 209 45.12 28.98 10.78
N ASP A 210 45.54 28.35 11.88
CA ASP A 210 46.88 28.54 12.46
C ASP A 210 47.99 28.13 11.44
N ASP A 211 49.16 28.75 11.53
CA ASP A 211 50.31 28.53 10.63
C ASP A 211 50.79 27.06 10.63
N ASP A 212 50.57 26.34 11.74
CA ASP A 212 50.92 24.93 11.89
C ASP A 212 49.84 23.95 11.37
N PHE A 213 48.71 24.46 10.84
CA PHE A 213 47.63 23.61 10.32
C PHE A 213 48.01 22.93 9.00
N MET A 214 47.99 21.60 8.98
CA MET A 214 48.43 20.78 7.84
C MET A 214 47.30 20.29 6.91
N TYR A 215 46.18 21.02 6.82
CA TYR A 215 45.00 20.61 6.03
C TYR A 215 44.42 19.25 6.45
N GLU A 216 44.45 18.94 7.75
CA GLU A 216 44.00 17.66 8.30
C GLU A 216 42.51 17.70 8.71
N CYS A 217 41.81 16.59 8.50
CA CYS A 217 40.41 16.37 8.91
C CYS A 217 40.21 14.96 9.48
N ASP A 218 39.22 14.84 10.37
CA ASP A 218 38.72 13.57 10.88
C ASP A 218 37.33 13.26 10.30
N GLU A 219 37.06 11.98 10.02
CA GLU A 219 35.70 11.52 9.73
C GLU A 219 34.92 11.42 11.04
N VAL A 220 33.78 12.11 11.13
CA VAL A 220 32.89 12.10 12.29
C VAL A 220 31.48 11.74 11.87
N GLU A 221 30.76 11.03 12.74
CA GLU A 221 29.34 10.77 12.55
C GLU A 221 28.53 11.86 13.25
N VAL A 222 27.71 12.59 12.49
CA VAL A 222 26.86 13.66 13.00
C VAL A 222 25.39 13.26 12.87
N GLU A 223 24.64 13.44 13.95
CA GLU A 223 23.18 13.37 13.92
C GLU A 223 22.65 14.54 13.11
N CYS A 224 22.29 14.28 11.86
CA CYS A 224 21.58 15.24 11.04
C CYS A 224 20.09 14.94 11.11
N GLN A 225 19.29 15.98 11.34
CA GLN A 225 17.86 15.93 11.02
C GLN A 225 17.74 15.64 9.53
N SER A 226 17.13 14.51 9.19
CA SER A 226 17.02 14.09 7.79
C SER A 226 16.00 14.96 7.05
N ALA A 227 16.30 15.23 5.78
CA ALA A 227 15.28 15.53 4.80
C ALA A 227 14.64 14.21 4.36
N ASN A 228 13.32 14.05 4.49
CA ASN A 228 12.51 13.10 3.71
C ASN A 228 10.99 13.27 3.97
N GLU A 229 10.18 13.03 2.93
CA GLU A 229 8.87 13.63 2.52
C GLU A 229 9.02 14.89 1.66
N ASP A 230 9.85 15.86 2.08
CA ASP A 230 10.04 17.08 1.30
C ASP A 230 10.72 16.84 -0.06
N GLU A 231 11.73 15.97 -0.18
CA GLU A 231 12.42 15.71 -1.48
C GLU A 231 11.54 14.95 -2.50
N MET A 232 10.74 13.99 -2.04
CA MET A 232 9.84 13.22 -2.90
C MET A 232 8.65 14.05 -3.35
N THR A 233 8.08 14.84 -2.44
CA THR A 233 7.01 15.80 -2.78
C THR A 233 7.56 17.01 -3.53
N GLU A 234 8.85 17.33 -3.45
CA GLU A 234 9.54 18.31 -4.32
C GLU A 234 9.58 17.81 -5.77
N LYS A 235 9.92 16.53 -5.99
CA LYS A 235 10.10 15.96 -7.33
C LYS A 235 8.79 15.47 -7.98
N TYR A 236 7.87 14.93 -7.20
CA TYR A 236 6.63 14.32 -7.69
C TYR A 236 5.39 14.89 -7.02
N HIS A 237 4.27 14.87 -7.74
CA HIS A 237 2.95 15.04 -7.17
C HIS A 237 2.37 13.67 -6.89
N ILE A 238 2.34 13.30 -5.61
CA ILE A 238 1.93 11.97 -5.16
C ILE A 238 0.46 11.99 -4.78
N PHE A 239 -0.30 11.00 -5.21
CA PHE A 239 -1.69 10.81 -4.83
C PHE A 239 -2.02 9.32 -4.63
N TYR A 240 -3.12 9.05 -3.94
CA TYR A 240 -3.63 7.71 -3.66
C TYR A 240 -5.03 7.55 -4.23
N ASN A 241 -5.42 6.32 -4.58
CA ASN A 241 -6.77 6.07 -5.08
C ASN A 241 -7.77 6.07 -3.90
N THR A 242 -8.37 7.23 -3.62
CA THR A 242 -9.32 7.44 -2.52
C THR A 242 -10.51 8.26 -2.99
N ASP A 243 -11.63 8.19 -2.29
CA ASP A 243 -12.82 9.00 -2.57
C ASP A 243 -12.62 10.51 -2.27
N SER A 244 -11.59 10.87 -1.52
CA SER A 244 -11.28 12.23 -1.09
C SER A 244 -10.31 12.99 -2.01
N ASP A 245 -9.51 12.29 -2.82
CA ASP A 245 -8.48 12.90 -3.65
C ASP A 245 -9.00 13.22 -5.06
N PRO A 246 -9.07 14.50 -5.49
CA PRO A 246 -9.60 14.85 -6.81
C PRO A 246 -8.81 14.30 -8.00
N LEU A 247 -7.61 13.73 -7.83
CA LEU A 247 -6.90 13.00 -8.88
C LEU A 247 -7.33 11.54 -9.00
N SER A 248 -7.91 10.95 -7.94
CA SER A 248 -8.35 9.57 -7.90
C SER A 248 -9.54 9.26 -8.80
N ASN A 249 -9.57 8.07 -9.41
CA ASN A 249 -10.74 7.60 -10.15
C ASN A 249 -11.94 7.29 -9.24
N TYR A 250 -11.73 7.21 -7.93
CA TYR A 250 -12.75 6.97 -6.90
C TYR A 250 -13.41 8.25 -6.40
N PHE A 251 -12.80 9.40 -6.66
CA PHE A 251 -13.35 10.70 -6.32
C PHE A 251 -14.75 10.89 -6.91
N LEU A 252 -15.70 11.22 -6.04
CA LEU A 252 -17.07 11.50 -6.44
C LEU A 252 -17.14 12.84 -7.15
N CYS A 253 -17.34 12.76 -8.46
CA CYS A 253 -17.61 13.91 -9.31
C CYS A 253 -18.53 13.47 -10.44
N GLU A 254 -19.70 14.11 -10.54
CA GLU A 254 -20.59 13.85 -11.67
C GLU A 254 -19.89 14.20 -12.98
N LEU A 255 -19.87 13.23 -13.90
CA LEU A 255 -19.29 13.38 -15.22
C LEU A 255 -20.23 12.82 -16.28
N ASN A 256 -20.35 13.56 -17.38
CA ASN A 256 -21.13 13.17 -18.54
C ASN A 256 -20.22 12.61 -19.63
N VAL A 257 -20.45 11.37 -20.04
CA VAL A 257 -19.77 10.73 -21.16
C VAL A 257 -20.82 10.24 -22.14
N ASP A 258 -20.74 10.71 -23.38
CA ASP A 258 -21.68 10.38 -24.47
C ASP A 258 -23.16 10.60 -24.11
N GLY A 259 -23.47 11.62 -23.30
CA GLY A 259 -24.83 11.95 -22.88
C GLY A 259 -25.31 11.21 -21.62
N GLN A 260 -24.53 10.27 -21.08
CA GLN A 260 -24.84 9.56 -19.84
C GLN A 260 -24.04 10.12 -18.66
N THR A 261 -24.70 10.31 -17.51
CA THR A 261 -24.06 10.79 -16.27
C THR A 261 -23.62 9.63 -15.39
N TYR A 262 -22.43 9.77 -14.78
CA TYR A 262 -21.82 8.83 -13.84
C TYR A 262 -21.29 9.58 -12.62
N LYS A 263 -21.26 8.93 -11.45
CA LYS A 263 -20.86 9.55 -10.17
C LYS A 263 -19.34 9.65 -9.97
N SER A 264 -18.56 8.82 -10.66
CA SER A 264 -17.10 8.86 -10.68
C SER A 264 -16.56 8.20 -11.95
N VAL A 265 -15.25 8.28 -12.16
CA VAL A 265 -14.58 7.61 -13.28
C VAL A 265 -14.72 6.09 -13.14
N GLU A 266 -14.64 5.57 -11.92
CA GLU A 266 -14.83 4.14 -11.64
C GLU A 266 -16.22 3.64 -12.04
N HIS A 267 -17.29 4.40 -11.70
CA HIS A 267 -18.66 4.07 -12.13
C HIS A 267 -18.73 3.97 -13.66
N TYR A 268 -18.16 4.94 -14.36
CA TYR A 268 -18.14 4.93 -15.82
C TYR A 268 -17.38 3.72 -16.39
N ILE A 269 -16.17 3.43 -15.88
CA ILE A 269 -15.36 2.29 -16.32
C ILE A 269 -16.16 0.99 -16.17
N GLN A 270 -16.70 0.72 -14.98
CA GLN A 270 -17.38 -0.55 -14.70
C GLN A 270 -18.73 -0.66 -15.44
N CYS A 271 -19.46 0.45 -15.64
CA CYS A 271 -20.66 0.43 -16.49
C CYS A 271 -20.35 0.10 -17.95
N VAL A 272 -19.25 0.60 -18.50
CA VAL A 272 -18.84 0.25 -19.88
C VAL A 272 -18.35 -1.19 -19.94
N ARG A 273 -17.57 -1.62 -18.95
CA ARG A 273 -17.05 -2.98 -18.81
C ARG A 273 -18.16 -4.03 -18.84
N TYR A 274 -19.25 -3.78 -18.12
CA TYR A 274 -20.39 -4.69 -18.04
C TYR A 274 -21.59 -4.24 -18.89
N ALA A 275 -21.37 -3.42 -19.93
CA ALA A 275 -22.43 -2.86 -20.76
C ALA A 275 -23.49 -3.88 -21.29
N PRO A 276 -23.13 -5.15 -21.63
CA PRO A 276 -24.13 -6.16 -22.01
C PRO A 276 -25.14 -6.52 -20.92
N HIS A 277 -24.84 -6.24 -19.65
CA HIS A 277 -25.60 -6.66 -18.48
C HIS A 277 -26.36 -5.49 -17.86
N VAL A 278 -27.47 -5.07 -18.48
CA VAL A 278 -28.25 -3.88 -18.10
C VAL A 278 -28.63 -3.84 -16.60
N GLY A 279 -28.98 -5.00 -16.01
CA GLY A 279 -29.32 -5.08 -14.59
C GLY A 279 -28.12 -4.74 -13.68
N LEU A 280 -26.95 -5.33 -13.96
CA LEU A 280 -25.71 -5.05 -13.24
C LEU A 280 -25.26 -3.60 -13.46
N VAL A 281 -25.34 -3.09 -14.69
CA VAL A 281 -25.04 -1.68 -15.01
C VAL A 281 -25.90 -0.74 -14.18
N ASN A 282 -27.21 -1.02 -14.06
CA ASN A 282 -28.08 -0.21 -13.21
C ASN A 282 -27.70 -0.30 -11.73
N THR A 283 -27.28 -1.46 -11.22
CA THR A 283 -26.77 -1.59 -9.86
C THR A 283 -25.50 -0.76 -9.65
N ILE A 284 -24.52 -0.87 -10.57
CA ILE A 284 -23.27 -0.09 -10.55
C ILE A 284 -23.57 1.41 -10.61
N GLN A 285 -24.47 1.87 -11.49
CA GLN A 285 -24.84 3.29 -11.60
C GLN A 285 -25.43 3.86 -10.30
N ASN A 286 -26.14 3.02 -9.53
CA ASN A 286 -26.80 3.44 -8.30
C ASN A 286 -25.91 3.31 -7.05
N ALA A 287 -24.77 2.61 -7.12
CA ALA A 287 -23.80 2.50 -6.04
C ALA A 287 -23.44 3.87 -5.45
N LYS A 288 -23.21 3.93 -4.15
CA LYS A 288 -22.98 5.17 -3.41
C LYS A 288 -21.61 5.78 -3.74
N ASP A 289 -20.60 4.94 -3.91
CA ASP A 289 -19.21 5.30 -4.10
C ASP A 289 -18.46 4.21 -4.88
N ALA A 290 -17.19 4.47 -5.18
CA ALA A 290 -16.37 3.54 -5.94
C ALA A 290 -16.07 2.24 -5.18
N PHE A 291 -16.07 2.24 -3.85
CA PHE A 291 -15.83 1.02 -3.06
C PHE A 291 -17.02 0.07 -3.18
N GLU A 292 -18.26 0.58 -3.12
CA GLU A 292 -19.44 -0.23 -3.37
C GLU A 292 -19.48 -0.76 -4.81
N VAL A 293 -19.01 0.02 -5.79
CA VAL A 293 -18.83 -0.47 -7.18
C VAL A 293 -17.88 -1.66 -7.22
N LEU A 294 -16.74 -1.59 -6.52
CA LEU A 294 -15.78 -2.69 -6.45
C LEU A 294 -16.38 -3.92 -5.76
N ASP A 295 -17.13 -3.74 -4.68
CA ASP A 295 -17.84 -4.83 -3.98
C ASP A 295 -18.86 -5.52 -4.89
N ILE A 296 -19.65 -4.75 -5.65
CA ILE A 296 -20.63 -5.26 -6.61
C ILE A 296 -19.93 -6.07 -7.70
N VAL A 297 -18.84 -5.53 -8.26
CA VAL A 297 -18.08 -6.17 -9.33
C VAL A 297 -17.36 -7.42 -8.82
N ALA A 298 -16.81 -7.41 -7.61
CA ALA A 298 -16.17 -8.57 -7.00
C ALA A 298 -17.15 -9.74 -6.74
N GLN A 299 -18.45 -9.45 -6.67
CA GLN A 299 -19.50 -10.46 -6.42
C GLN A 299 -20.23 -10.89 -7.70
N THR A 300 -19.91 -10.30 -8.86
CA THR A 300 -20.63 -10.60 -10.11
C THR A 300 -20.07 -11.81 -10.83
N GLU A 301 -20.96 -12.64 -11.38
CA GLU A 301 -20.60 -13.72 -12.31
C GLU A 301 -20.84 -13.31 -13.78
N CYS A 302 -21.22 -12.04 -14.02
CA CYS A 302 -21.47 -11.54 -15.36
C CYS A 302 -20.17 -11.42 -16.15
N GLY A 303 -20.20 -11.83 -17.42
CA GLY A 303 -19.08 -11.62 -18.33
C GLY A 303 -18.89 -10.15 -18.70
N GLU A 304 -17.69 -9.78 -19.09
CA GLU A 304 -17.41 -8.44 -19.58
C GLU A 304 -17.83 -8.25 -21.04
N VAL A 305 -17.84 -6.99 -21.49
CA VAL A 305 -17.92 -6.65 -22.90
C VAL A 305 -16.76 -7.29 -23.67
N SER A 306 -17.08 -7.84 -24.85
CA SER A 306 -16.07 -8.48 -25.70
C SER A 306 -14.94 -7.51 -26.06
N GLY A 307 -13.69 -7.94 -25.86
CA GLY A 307 -12.51 -7.14 -26.16
C GLY A 307 -12.17 -6.08 -25.11
N TRP A 308 -12.70 -6.19 -23.88
CA TRP A 308 -12.44 -5.26 -22.78
C TRP A 308 -10.95 -4.93 -22.60
N ASP A 309 -10.07 -5.93 -22.61
CA ASP A 309 -8.63 -5.73 -22.45
C ASP A 309 -8.00 -4.78 -23.48
N ASN A 310 -8.52 -4.76 -24.70
CA ASN A 310 -8.04 -3.88 -25.77
C ASN A 310 -8.57 -2.46 -25.63
N MET A 311 -9.71 -2.27 -24.96
CA MET A 311 -10.37 -0.97 -24.83
C MET A 311 -10.21 -0.31 -23.46
N LYS A 312 -9.88 -1.06 -22.40
CA LYS A 312 -9.85 -0.58 -21.01
C LYS A 312 -9.05 0.71 -20.83
N GLN A 313 -7.91 0.83 -21.50
CA GLN A 313 -7.08 2.04 -21.44
C GLN A 313 -7.79 3.23 -22.09
N SER A 314 -8.37 3.05 -23.27
CA SER A 314 -9.10 4.11 -23.98
C SER A 314 -10.36 4.57 -23.24
N VAL A 315 -11.07 3.62 -22.61
CA VAL A 315 -12.24 3.89 -21.76
C VAL A 315 -11.78 4.69 -20.54
N THR A 316 -10.77 4.22 -19.82
CA THR A 316 -10.22 4.93 -18.65
C THR A 316 -9.83 6.37 -19.01
N MET A 317 -9.09 6.55 -20.11
CA MET A 317 -8.72 7.89 -20.60
C MET A 317 -9.92 8.77 -20.92
N LYS A 318 -10.98 8.20 -21.52
CA LYS A 318 -12.20 8.94 -21.86
C LYS A 318 -12.93 9.43 -20.60
N GLY A 319 -13.04 8.57 -19.59
CA GLY A 319 -13.64 8.92 -18.30
C GLY A 319 -12.83 9.97 -17.54
N MET A 320 -11.50 9.78 -17.47
CA MET A 320 -10.60 10.76 -16.87
C MET A 320 -10.68 12.11 -17.59
N ARG A 321 -10.63 12.13 -18.93
CA ARG A 321 -10.78 13.36 -19.71
C ARG A 321 -12.10 14.07 -19.41
N ALA A 322 -13.21 13.34 -19.36
CA ALA A 322 -14.51 13.91 -19.01
C ALA A 322 -14.49 14.55 -17.62
N LYS A 323 -13.96 13.85 -16.61
CA LYS A 323 -13.78 14.37 -15.25
C LYS A 323 -13.01 15.69 -15.23
N PHE A 324 -11.78 15.70 -15.74
CA PHE A 324 -10.90 16.88 -15.65
C PHE A 324 -11.35 18.04 -16.55
N MET A 325 -12.18 17.78 -17.56
CA MET A 325 -12.77 18.82 -18.41
C MET A 325 -14.09 19.40 -17.87
N GLN A 326 -14.80 18.69 -16.99
CA GLN A 326 -16.13 19.06 -16.52
C GLN A 326 -16.17 19.49 -15.04
N ASN A 327 -15.23 19.00 -14.22
CA ASN A 327 -15.20 19.28 -12.78
C ASN A 327 -14.05 20.24 -12.42
N ASP A 328 -14.40 21.40 -11.87
CA ASP A 328 -13.44 22.46 -11.56
C ASP A 328 -12.45 22.04 -10.45
N GLN A 329 -12.92 21.35 -9.41
CA GLN A 329 -12.06 20.89 -8.30
C GLN A 329 -11.01 19.89 -8.77
N ALA A 330 -11.40 18.90 -9.59
CA ALA A 330 -10.47 17.94 -10.19
C ALA A 330 -9.49 18.64 -11.12
N ARG A 331 -9.98 19.59 -11.94
CA ARG A 331 -9.15 20.38 -12.85
C ARG A 331 -8.10 21.20 -12.10
N GLU A 332 -8.50 21.89 -11.05
CA GLU A 332 -7.60 22.69 -10.21
C GLU A 332 -6.55 21.82 -9.52
N ALA A 333 -6.94 20.66 -8.98
CA ALA A 333 -6.00 19.71 -8.39
C ALA A 333 -4.97 19.22 -9.42
N LEU A 334 -5.42 18.90 -10.64
CA LEU A 334 -4.54 18.49 -11.73
C LEU A 334 -3.56 19.59 -12.12
N LEU A 335 -4.01 20.83 -12.27
CA LEU A 335 -3.13 21.96 -12.59
C LEU A 335 -2.16 22.29 -11.45
N LYS A 336 -2.58 22.12 -10.19
CA LYS A 336 -1.74 22.34 -9.00
C LYS A 336 -0.54 21.39 -8.92
N SER A 337 -0.60 20.24 -9.60
CA SER A 337 0.56 19.35 -9.74
C SER A 337 1.73 20.00 -10.51
N GLY A 338 1.48 21.07 -11.26
CA GLY A 338 2.49 21.91 -11.89
C GLY A 338 3.34 21.14 -12.90
N LYS A 339 4.67 21.28 -12.81
CA LYS A 339 5.60 20.56 -13.71
C LYS A 339 6.02 19.18 -13.19
N LYS A 340 5.56 18.80 -11.99
CA LYS A 340 5.98 17.55 -11.36
C LYS A 340 5.42 16.36 -12.15
N ASP A 341 6.14 15.25 -12.13
CA ASP A 341 5.58 13.97 -12.53
C ASP A 341 4.53 13.54 -11.51
N ILE A 342 3.43 12.93 -11.98
CA ILE A 342 2.32 12.52 -11.11
C ILE A 342 2.47 11.03 -10.83
N LEU A 343 2.47 10.64 -9.55
CA LEU A 343 2.60 9.24 -9.11
C LEU A 343 1.33 8.81 -8.38
N LEU A 344 0.68 7.76 -8.89
CA LEU A 344 -0.31 7.01 -8.12
C LEU A 344 0.42 5.99 -7.24
N VAL A 345 0.49 6.20 -5.94
CA VAL A 345 1.08 5.22 -5.02
C VAL A 345 0.01 4.21 -4.59
N GLY A 346 0.27 2.93 -4.80
CA GLY A 346 -0.72 1.84 -4.66
C GLY A 346 -1.41 1.47 -5.98
N GLY A 347 -2.54 0.75 -5.92
CA GLY A 347 -3.32 0.36 -7.11
C GLY A 347 -2.66 -0.71 -8.01
N GLY A 348 -1.74 -1.49 -7.46
CA GLY A 348 -0.94 -2.49 -8.19
C GLY A 348 0.17 -1.87 -9.04
N THR A 349 1.15 -2.69 -9.42
CA THR A 349 2.36 -2.24 -10.16
C THR A 349 2.08 -1.89 -11.63
N TRP A 350 0.86 -2.08 -12.12
CA TRP A 350 0.46 -1.66 -13.46
C TRP A 350 -0.13 -0.25 -13.49
N ASN A 351 -1.20 0.00 -12.72
CA ASN A 351 -1.90 1.28 -12.73
C ASN A 351 -1.14 2.37 -11.97
N GLY A 352 -0.54 2.01 -10.84
CA GLY A 352 0.27 2.90 -10.01
C GLY A 352 1.71 2.40 -9.86
N VAL A 353 2.29 2.75 -8.72
CA VAL A 353 3.65 2.41 -8.31
C VAL A 353 3.69 2.02 -6.84
N GLN A 354 4.70 1.23 -6.50
CA GLN A 354 5.19 1.04 -5.14
C GLN A 354 6.49 1.83 -4.99
N VAL A 355 6.73 2.37 -3.80
CA VAL A 355 7.93 3.17 -3.50
C VAL A 355 8.72 2.47 -2.41
N GLU A 356 10.00 2.19 -2.70
CA GLU A 356 10.94 1.55 -1.79
C GLU A 356 12.19 2.44 -1.63
N GLY A 357 12.25 3.24 -0.57
CA GLY A 357 13.30 4.25 -0.41
C GLY A 357 13.22 5.30 -1.54
N GLU A 358 14.26 5.38 -2.37
CA GLU A 358 14.28 6.25 -3.57
C GLU A 358 13.80 5.54 -4.85
N GLU A 359 13.56 4.22 -4.81
CA GLU A 359 13.14 3.45 -5.98
C GLU A 359 11.63 3.50 -6.19
N ILE A 360 11.22 3.67 -7.45
CA ILE A 360 9.81 3.68 -7.87
C ILE A 360 9.58 2.47 -8.78
N ILE A 361 8.79 1.51 -8.29
CA ILE A 361 8.53 0.24 -8.97
C ILE A 361 7.10 0.23 -9.49
N GLY A 362 6.95 0.07 -10.80
CA GLY A 362 5.65 -0.05 -11.45
C GLY A 362 5.55 0.78 -12.70
N ARG A 363 4.46 0.57 -13.43
CA ARG A 363 4.22 1.25 -14.69
C ARG A 363 3.54 2.58 -14.51
N ASN A 364 2.89 2.92 -13.40
CA ASN A 364 2.26 4.24 -13.23
C ASN A 364 1.37 4.69 -14.41
N VAL A 365 0.59 3.78 -15.00
CA VAL A 365 -0.20 4.10 -16.20
C VAL A 365 -1.16 5.27 -15.94
N VAL A 366 -1.77 5.33 -14.76
CA VAL A 366 -2.70 6.41 -14.38
C VAL A 366 -1.96 7.74 -14.18
N GLY A 367 -0.80 7.74 -13.50
CA GLY A 367 -0.02 8.96 -13.31
C GLY A 367 0.48 9.57 -14.62
N ARG A 368 0.90 8.74 -15.58
CA ARG A 368 1.24 9.20 -16.94
C ARG A 368 0.04 9.76 -17.69
N ALA A 369 -1.10 9.07 -17.63
CA ALA A 369 -2.35 9.54 -18.21
C ALA A 369 -2.77 10.92 -17.68
N LEU A 370 -2.64 11.15 -16.37
CA LEU A 370 -2.90 12.45 -15.75
C LEU A 370 -1.93 13.53 -16.25
N LYS A 371 -0.65 13.19 -16.43
CA LYS A 371 0.34 14.11 -16.99
C LYS A 371 -0.04 14.57 -18.40
N ASP A 372 -0.44 13.64 -19.26
CA ASP A 372 -0.89 13.95 -20.63
C ASP A 372 -2.17 14.80 -20.62
N LEU A 373 -3.13 14.45 -19.74
CA LEU A 373 -4.38 15.23 -19.58
C LEU A 373 -4.12 16.63 -19.05
N ARG A 374 -3.12 16.84 -18.19
CA ARG A 374 -2.75 18.16 -17.70
C ARG A 374 -2.37 19.08 -18.85
N GLU A 375 -1.57 18.58 -19.80
CA GLU A 375 -1.20 19.34 -21.01
C GLU A 375 -2.40 19.66 -21.91
N GLU A 376 -3.39 18.77 -21.98
CA GLU A 376 -4.64 19.03 -22.71
C GLU A 376 -5.49 20.12 -22.03
N VAL A 377 -5.59 20.04 -20.70
CA VAL A 377 -6.36 20.98 -19.87
C VAL A 377 -5.72 22.37 -19.88
N GLU A 378 -4.38 22.47 -19.83
CA GLU A 378 -3.65 23.76 -19.88
C GLU A 378 -3.85 24.53 -21.20
N LYS A 379 -4.19 23.83 -22.29
CA LYS A 379 -4.40 24.44 -23.62
C LYS A 379 -5.82 24.97 -23.83
N ARG A 380 -6.73 24.70 -22.90
CA ARG A 380 -8.13 25.13 -22.93
C ARG A 380 -8.30 26.43 -22.15
#